data_AF-A0A7C6ZCN2-F1
#
_entry.id   AF-A0A7C6ZCN2-F1
#
_cell.length_a   1.000
_cell.length_b   1.000
_cell.length_c   1.000
_cell.angle_alpha   90.00
_cell.angle_beta   90.00
_cell.angle_gamma   90.00
#
_symmetry.space_group_name_H-M   'P 1'
#
loop_
_entity.id
_entity.type
_entity.pdbx_description
1 polymer ?
#
loop_
_entity_poly.entity_id
_entity_poly.type
_entity_poly.pdbx_seq_one_letter_code
_entity_poly.pdbx_strand_id
1 'polypeptide(L)'
;MSPTQGVVISAVDGLPDMDIGKSDRDNPAGNHVILETVDGVRLLLAHLRQGSIVVHEGRRVDAGQVLAQVGNSGNSSEPHLHIQAMMRTENGTWIGIPLKIQGRILHRGQLLRSSQ
;
A
#
# COMPACT_ATOMS: atom_id res chain seq x y z
N MET A 1 -1.72 4.20 -8.07
CA MET A 1 -0.49 4.82 -8.63
C MET A 1 0.56 4.88 -7.55
N SER A 2 1.84 4.91 -7.91
CA SER A 2 2.94 5.06 -6.96
C SER A 2 2.93 6.45 -6.36
N PRO A 3 2.95 6.61 -5.03
CA PRO A 3 2.99 7.93 -4.39
C PRO A 3 4.38 8.59 -4.49
N THR A 4 5.41 7.83 -4.89
CA THR A 4 6.81 8.26 -4.87
C THR A 4 7.64 7.48 -5.88
N GLN A 5 8.87 7.88 -6.08
CA GLN A 5 9.87 7.08 -6.76
C GLN A 5 10.41 5.99 -5.81
N GLY A 6 10.67 4.79 -6.33
CA GLY A 6 11.24 3.72 -5.55
C GLY A 6 11.47 2.43 -6.32
N VAL A 7 11.77 1.36 -5.58
CA VAL A 7 11.93 -0.01 -6.09
C VAL A 7 10.83 -0.87 -5.49
N VAL A 8 10.17 -1.67 -6.31
CA VAL A 8 9.24 -2.70 -5.84
C VAL A 8 10.06 -3.81 -5.18
N ILE A 9 9.86 -4.04 -3.88
CA ILE A 9 10.55 -5.11 -3.14
C ILE A 9 9.63 -6.30 -2.83
N SER A 10 8.33 -6.16 -3.08
CA SER A 10 7.36 -7.27 -3.07
C SER A 10 6.16 -6.88 -3.92
N ALA A 11 5.66 -7.84 -4.70
CA ALA A 11 4.42 -7.73 -5.45
C ALA A 11 3.68 -9.08 -5.37
N VAL A 12 2.59 -9.13 -4.62
CA VAL A 12 1.77 -10.34 -4.43
C VAL A 12 0.42 -10.10 -5.09
N ASP A 13 0.08 -10.94 -6.06
CA ASP A 13 -1.18 -10.91 -6.80
C ASP A 13 -1.82 -12.31 -6.85
N GLY A 14 -3.08 -12.37 -7.26
CA GLY A 14 -3.83 -13.61 -7.50
C GLY A 14 -4.78 -14.03 -6.38
N LEU A 15 -4.69 -13.43 -5.19
CA LEU A 15 -5.63 -13.67 -4.10
C LEU A 15 -7.01 -13.10 -4.48
N PRO A 16 -8.12 -13.82 -4.21
CA PRO A 16 -9.45 -13.37 -4.57
C PRO A 16 -9.84 -12.10 -3.80
N ASP A 17 -10.64 -11.24 -4.44
CA ASP A 17 -11.36 -10.20 -3.72
C ASP A 17 -12.49 -10.83 -2.90
N MET A 18 -12.70 -10.32 -1.68
CA MET A 18 -13.73 -10.81 -0.79
C MET A 18 -15.05 -10.08 -1.03
N ASP A 19 -16.18 -10.77 -0.81
CA ASP A 19 -17.48 -10.12 -0.69
C ASP A 19 -17.46 -9.11 0.48
N ILE A 20 -18.25 -8.04 0.38
CA ILE A 20 -18.39 -7.06 1.46
C ILE A 20 -18.81 -7.77 2.77
N GLY A 21 -18.10 -7.46 3.86
CA GLY A 21 -18.32 -8.07 5.17
C GLY A 21 -17.64 -9.43 5.39
N LYS A 22 -17.03 -10.03 4.35
CA LYS A 22 -16.13 -11.19 4.48
C LYS A 22 -14.68 -10.73 4.41
N SER A 23 -13.77 -11.50 5.00
CA SER A 23 -12.35 -11.20 4.97
C SER A 23 -11.49 -12.47 5.00
N ASP A 24 -10.31 -12.42 4.38
CA ASP A 24 -9.29 -13.46 4.46
C ASP A 24 -8.28 -13.08 5.55
N ARG A 25 -8.38 -13.76 6.69
CA ARG A 25 -7.52 -13.51 7.86
C ARG A 25 -6.16 -14.20 7.78
N ASP A 26 -6.02 -15.19 6.90
CA ASP A 26 -4.76 -15.90 6.70
C ASP A 26 -3.82 -15.06 5.82
N ASN A 27 -4.37 -14.22 4.94
CA ASN A 27 -3.62 -13.26 4.12
C ASN A 27 -3.98 -11.81 4.47
N PRO A 28 -3.55 -11.27 5.61
CA PRO A 28 -4.04 -9.99 6.12
C PRO A 28 -3.84 -8.81 5.16
N ALA A 29 -2.75 -8.77 4.40
CA ALA A 29 -2.50 -7.71 3.42
C ALA A 29 -3.22 -7.93 2.07
N GLY A 30 -3.71 -9.14 1.80
CA GLY A 30 -4.25 -9.51 0.49
C GLY A 30 -3.22 -9.34 -0.63
N ASN A 31 -3.70 -9.03 -1.85
CA ASN A 31 -2.81 -8.60 -2.92
C ASN A 31 -2.20 -7.25 -2.53
N HIS A 32 -0.89 -7.12 -2.69
CA HIS A 32 -0.17 -5.94 -2.20
C HIS A 32 1.11 -5.67 -2.98
N VAL A 33 1.55 -4.41 -2.91
CA VAL A 33 2.86 -3.96 -3.37
C VAL A 33 3.59 -3.33 -2.20
N ILE A 34 4.87 -3.70 -2.03
CA ILE A 34 5.78 -2.99 -1.13
C ILE A 34 6.82 -2.25 -1.97
N LEU A 35 6.89 -0.93 -1.77
CA LEU A 35 7.92 -0.08 -2.38
C LEU A 35 8.97 0.28 -1.34
N GLU A 36 10.23 0.23 -1.71
CA GLU A 36 11.32 0.88 -0.98
C GLU A 36 11.64 2.21 -1.67
N THR A 37 11.46 3.30 -0.95
CA THR A 37 11.75 4.65 -1.42
C THR A 37 13.26 4.92 -1.40
N VAL A 38 13.68 6.00 -2.06
CA VAL A 38 15.09 6.45 -2.04
C VAL A 38 15.61 6.78 -0.65
N ASP A 39 14.72 7.13 0.28
CA ASP A 39 15.04 7.47 1.67
C ASP A 39 15.04 6.23 2.60
N GLY A 40 14.90 5.02 2.05
CA GLY A 40 14.87 3.78 2.83
C GLY A 40 13.55 3.52 3.57
N VAL A 41 12.53 4.35 3.36
CA VAL A 41 11.16 4.08 3.84
C VAL A 41 10.53 2.99 2.99
N ARG A 42 9.85 2.03 3.62
CA ARG A 42 9.00 1.05 2.94
C ARG A 42 7.55 1.46 2.99
N LEU A 43 6.89 1.47 1.82
CA LEU A 43 5.47 1.75 1.66
C LEU A 43 4.74 0.47 1.30
N LEU A 44 3.84 0.01 2.16
CA LEU A 44 2.89 -1.06 1.87
C LEU A 44 1.62 -0.44 1.26
N LEU A 45 1.21 -0.95 0.09
CA LEU A 45 -0.09 -0.71 -0.54
C LEU A 45 -0.83 -2.05 -0.58
N ALA A 46 -1.88 -2.22 0.22
CA ALA A 46 -2.56 -3.49 0.44
C ALA A 46 -4.03 -3.48 0.00
N HIS A 47 -4.68 -4.64 0.05
CA HIS A 47 -6.06 -4.87 -0.39
C HIS A 47 -6.28 -4.55 -1.87
N LEU A 48 -5.28 -4.82 -2.71
CA LEU A 48 -5.35 -4.57 -4.15
C LEU A 48 -6.27 -5.58 -4.83
N ARG A 49 -6.82 -5.18 -5.97
CA ARG A 49 -7.74 -6.01 -6.77
C ARG A 49 -7.02 -7.19 -7.39
N GLN A 50 -7.65 -8.36 -7.34
CA GLN A 50 -7.15 -9.58 -7.96
C GLN A 50 -6.80 -9.37 -9.44
N GLY A 51 -5.58 -9.73 -9.83
CA GLY A 51 -5.09 -9.67 -11.21
C GLY A 51 -4.86 -8.26 -11.72
N SER A 52 -4.77 -7.26 -10.84
CA SER A 52 -4.62 -5.86 -11.25
C SER A 52 -3.18 -5.33 -11.12
N ILE A 53 -2.26 -6.07 -10.50
CA ILE A 53 -0.91 -5.60 -10.26
C ILE A 53 -0.10 -5.68 -11.57
N VAL A 54 0.40 -4.53 -12.04
CA VAL A 54 1.14 -4.41 -13.31
C VAL A 54 2.65 -4.23 -13.14
N VAL A 55 3.15 -4.47 -11.93
CA VAL A 55 4.57 -4.38 -11.56
C VAL A 55 5.05 -5.69 -10.93
N HIS A 56 6.36 -5.89 -10.88
CA HIS A 56 6.99 -7.06 -10.27
C HIS A 56 8.15 -6.63 -9.37
N GLU A 57 8.60 -7.53 -8.51
CA GLU A 57 9.77 -7.32 -7.65
C GLU A 57 11.01 -6.92 -8.47
N GLY A 58 11.83 -6.03 -7.91
CA GLY A 58 13.01 -5.44 -8.54
C GLY A 58 12.72 -4.27 -9.49
N ARG A 59 11.44 -4.04 -9.86
CA ARG A 59 11.08 -2.95 -10.79
C ARG A 59 11.25 -1.58 -10.14
N ARG A 60 11.95 -0.67 -10.82
CA ARG A 60 11.93 0.76 -10.49
C ARG A 60 10.61 1.38 -10.94
N VAL A 61 10.06 2.25 -10.11
CA VAL A 61 8.82 3.00 -10.39
C VAL A 61 9.01 4.47 -10.11
N ASP A 62 8.39 5.31 -10.92
CA ASP A 62 8.33 6.75 -10.72
C ASP A 62 7.03 7.16 -10.01
N ALA A 63 7.03 8.35 -9.40
CA ALA A 63 5.83 8.93 -8.82
C ALA A 63 4.73 9.08 -9.90
N GLY A 64 3.50 8.70 -9.56
CA GLY A 64 2.37 8.70 -10.50
C GLY A 64 2.26 7.45 -11.37
N GLN A 65 3.28 6.57 -11.42
CA GLN A 65 3.20 5.35 -12.22
C GLN A 65 2.08 4.41 -11.73
N VAL A 66 1.31 3.83 -12.65
CA VAL A 66 0.28 2.85 -12.29
C VAL A 66 0.92 1.58 -11.72
N LEU A 67 0.39 1.11 -10.58
CA LEU A 67 0.85 -0.10 -9.89
C LEU A 67 -0.22 -1.19 -9.90
N ALA A 68 -1.45 -0.82 -9.53
CA ALA A 68 -2.59 -1.71 -9.37
C ALA A 68 -3.89 -0.92 -9.23
N GLN A 69 -5.02 -1.63 -9.17
CA GLN A 69 -6.35 -1.10 -8.83
C GLN A 69 -6.70 -1.42 -7.37
N VAL A 70 -7.55 -0.59 -6.76
CA VAL A 70 -8.11 -0.87 -5.42
C VAL A 70 -9.05 -2.07 -5.52
N GLY A 71 -8.95 -2.99 -4.55
CA GLY A 71 -9.79 -4.17 -4.44
C GLY A 71 -10.31 -4.38 -3.04
N ASN A 72 -10.58 -5.64 -2.70
CA ASN A 72 -11.05 -6.05 -1.38
C ASN A 72 -10.46 -7.41 -0.96
N SER A 73 -9.24 -7.71 -1.38
CA SER A 73 -8.52 -8.93 -0.99
C SER A 73 -7.94 -8.82 0.43
N GLY A 74 -7.74 -9.97 1.07
CA GLY A 74 -7.14 -10.05 2.41
C GLY A 74 -8.08 -9.71 3.55
N ASN A 75 -7.53 -9.23 4.67
CA ASN A 75 -8.32 -8.93 5.87
C ASN A 75 -8.95 -7.53 5.80
N SER A 76 -9.73 -7.29 4.73
CA SER A 76 -10.49 -6.07 4.49
C SER A 76 -11.99 -6.35 4.61
N SER A 77 -12.76 -5.38 5.11
CA SER A 77 -14.23 -5.49 5.21
C SER A 77 -14.97 -4.92 4.00
N GLU A 78 -14.36 -4.00 3.27
CA GLU A 78 -14.94 -3.26 2.15
C GLU A 78 -13.84 -2.68 1.24
N PRO A 79 -14.12 -2.38 -0.04
CA PRO A 79 -13.10 -1.90 -0.95
C PRO A 79 -12.44 -0.58 -0.50
N HIS A 80 -11.15 -0.63 -0.18
CA HIS A 80 -10.36 0.53 0.20
C HIS A 80 -8.87 0.27 -0.02
N LEU A 81 -8.05 1.32 0.04
CA LEU A 81 -6.60 1.21 0.04
C LEU A 81 -6.08 1.31 1.47
N HIS A 82 -5.42 0.24 1.95
CA HIS A 82 -4.55 0.36 3.12
C HIS A 82 -3.16 0.83 2.67
N ILE A 83 -2.68 1.92 3.27
CA ILE A 83 -1.34 2.46 3.03
C ILE A 83 -0.60 2.63 4.36
N GLN A 84 0.64 2.14 4.40
CA GLN A 84 1.48 2.21 5.60
C GLN A 84 2.93 2.50 5.23
N ALA A 85 3.55 3.45 5.94
CA ALA A 85 4.98 3.71 5.87
C ALA A 85 5.70 3.06 7.05
N MET A 86 6.86 2.47 6.78
CA MET A 86 7.71 1.81 7.76
C MET A 86 9.17 2.17 7.56
N MET A 87 9.93 2.26 8.64
CA MET A 87 11.39 2.38 8.60
C MET A 87 12.03 1.29 9.45
N ARG A 88 13.25 0.91 9.07
CA ARG A 88 14.06 -0.01 9.84
C ARG A 88 14.90 0.77 10.85
N THR A 89 14.77 0.41 12.11
CA THR A 89 15.59 0.96 13.20
C THR A 89 16.99 0.35 13.20
N GLU A 90 17.92 0.94 13.96
CA GLU A 90 19.31 0.48 14.08
C GLU A 90 19.42 -0.98 14.57
N ASN A 91 18.53 -1.39 15.48
CA ASN A 91 18.46 -2.77 15.97
C ASN A 91 17.74 -3.73 15.00
N GLY A 92 17.36 -3.26 13.81
CA GLY A 92 16.83 -4.08 12.73
C GLY A 92 15.32 -4.28 12.72
N THR A 93 14.59 -3.68 13.67
CA THR A 93 13.13 -3.75 13.79
C THR A 93 12.46 -2.80 12.79
N TRP A 94 11.32 -3.21 12.24
CA TRP A 94 10.47 -2.34 11.43
C TRP A 94 9.44 -1.64 12.30
N ILE A 95 9.40 -0.31 12.23
CA ILE A 95 8.40 0.51 12.94
C ILE A 95 7.55 1.28 11.94
N GLY A 96 6.26 1.41 12.22
CA GLY A 96 5.37 2.29 11.47
C GLY A 96 5.71 3.76 11.74
N ILE A 97 5.72 4.58 10.69
CA ILE A 97 6.02 6.01 10.80
C ILE A 97 4.87 6.85 10.22
N PRO A 98 4.66 8.10 10.66
CA PRO A 98 3.58 8.94 10.15
C PRO A 98 3.75 9.24 8.66
N LEU A 99 2.66 9.07 7.90
CA LEU A 99 2.54 9.59 6.54
C LEU A 99 2.09 11.06 6.60
N LYS A 100 2.72 11.92 5.80
CA LYS A 100 2.26 13.29 5.56
C LYS A 100 1.55 13.34 4.22
N ILE A 101 0.34 13.90 4.21
CA ILE A 101 -0.41 14.18 2.99
C ILE A 101 -0.54 15.70 2.88
N GLN A 102 -0.02 16.28 1.79
CA GLN A 102 0.07 17.74 1.61
C GLN A 102 0.73 18.44 2.82
N GLY A 103 1.83 17.86 3.32
CA GLY A 103 2.59 18.40 4.47
C GLY A 103 1.97 18.16 5.84
N ARG A 104 0.77 17.56 5.93
CA ARG A 104 0.03 17.38 7.18
C ARG A 104 0.01 15.91 7.61
N ILE A 105 0.20 15.66 8.90
CA ILE A 105 -0.15 14.37 9.51
C ILE A 105 -1.67 14.39 9.71
N LEU A 106 -2.36 13.40 9.16
CA LEU A 106 -3.80 13.27 9.33
C LEU A 106 -4.11 12.43 10.56
N HIS A 107 -5.11 12.89 11.32
CA HIS A 107 -5.69 12.17 12.45
C HIS A 107 -7.06 11.63 12.08
N ARG A 108 -7.54 10.64 12.84
CA ARG A 108 -8.83 9.99 12.62
C ARG A 108 -9.96 11.02 12.51
N GLY A 109 -10.81 10.87 11.49
CA GLY A 109 -11.95 11.75 11.23
C GLY A 109 -11.61 13.03 10.45
N GLN A 110 -10.33 13.30 10.18
CA GLN A 110 -9.96 14.42 9.30
C GLN A 110 -10.21 14.06 7.84
N LEU A 111 -10.92 14.94 7.15
CA LEU A 111 -11.16 14.85 5.72
C LEU A 111 -10.18 15.77 5.00
N LEU A 112 -9.45 15.19 4.05
CA LEU A 112 -8.71 15.96 3.07
C LEU A 112 -9.56 16.06 1.80
N ARG A 113 -9.80 17.29 1.34
CA ARG A 113 -10.52 17.56 0.09
C ARG A 113 -9.52 18.13 -0.89
N SER A 114 -9.46 17.59 -2.11
CA SER A 114 -8.77 18.28 -3.18
C SER A 114 -9.61 19.49 -3.60
N SER A 115 -8.98 20.66 -3.72
CA SER A 115 -9.50 21.70 -4.59
C SER A 115 -9.58 21.10 -5.99
N GLN A 116 -10.77 21.05 -6.59
CA GLN A 116 -10.86 20.73 -8.01
C GLN A 116 -10.19 21.83 -8.83
#